data_AF-A0A387BDD4-F1
#
_entry.id   AF-A0A387BDD4-F1
#
_cell.length_a   1.000
_cell.length_b   1.000
_cell.length_c   1.000
_cell.angle_alpha   90.00
_cell.angle_beta   90.00
_cell.angle_gamma   90.00
#
_symmetry.space_group_name_H-M   'P 1'
#
loop_
_entity.id
_entity.type
_entity.pdbx_description
1 polymer ?
#
loop_
_entity_poly.entity_id
_entity_poly.type
_entity_poly.pdbx_seq_one_letter_code
_entity_poly.pdbx_strand_id
1 'polypeptide(L)'
;MTIEKEFREEGMALQREFAILERMINENEIEMATEELTFAKMMLTSYIKKIKTADGAKIGVIGKIFRHPYHVPEEFMKIVIAMVAKEKQLSKQLNKKQEKQQNQVNREAARNRRTGKNAN
;
A
#
# COMPACT_ATOMS: atom_id res chain seq x y z
N MET A 1 15.14 -1.87 22.81
CA MET A 1 14.12 -2.31 21.83
C MET A 1 14.82 -3.16 20.79
N THR A 2 14.31 -4.36 20.45
CA THR A 2 14.92 -5.22 19.42
C THR A 2 14.41 -4.83 18.04
N ILE A 3 15.23 -5.01 17.00
CA ILE A 3 14.88 -4.68 15.62
C ILE A 3 13.67 -5.49 15.11
N GLU A 4 13.53 -6.74 15.57
CA GLU A 4 12.38 -7.59 15.25
C GLU A 4 11.08 -7.05 15.84
N LYS A 5 11.11 -6.42 17.02
CA LYS A 5 9.93 -5.79 17.61
C LYS A 5 9.48 -4.60 16.76
N GLU A 6 10.42 -3.77 16.30
CA GLU A 6 10.14 -2.67 15.37
C GLU A 6 9.51 -3.20 14.06
N PHE A 7 10.07 -4.28 13.49
CA PHE A 7 9.50 -4.88 12.28
C PHE A 7 8.09 -5.43 12.47
N ARG A 8 7.78 -6.00 13.64
CA ARG A 8 6.40 -6.46 13.94
C ARG A 8 5.45 -5.27 14.08
N GLU A 9 5.85 -4.23 14.80
CA GLU A 9 5.01 -3.05 15.02
C GLU A 9 4.70 -2.31 13.71
N GLU A 10 5.70 -2.08 12.87
CA GLU A 10 5.51 -1.47 11.55
C GLU A 10 4.69 -2.36 10.61
N GLY A 11 4.94 -3.67 10.63
CA GLY A 11 4.15 -4.62 9.86
C GLY A 11 2.67 -4.59 10.26
N MET A 12 2.37 -4.54 11.56
CA MET A 12 1.00 -4.40 12.05
C MET A 12 0.38 -3.05 11.68
N ALA A 13 1.14 -1.96 11.74
CA ALA A 13 0.66 -0.65 11.30
C ALA A 13 0.27 -0.67 9.82
N LEU A 14 1.13 -1.19 8.96
CA LEU A 14 0.85 -1.29 7.54
C LEU A 14 -0.35 -2.20 7.21
N GLN A 15 -0.55 -3.27 7.98
CA GLN A 15 -1.76 -4.10 7.85
C GLN A 15 -3.05 -3.33 8.19
N ARG A 16 -3.01 -2.45 9.21
CA ARG A 16 -4.15 -1.59 9.53
C ARG A 16 -4.45 -0.60 8.41
N GLU A 17 -3.44 0.03 7.83
CA GLU A 17 -3.64 0.94 6.69
C GLU A 17 -4.24 0.22 5.48
N PHE A 18 -3.79 -1.01 5.16
CA PHE A 18 -4.44 -1.78 4.10
C PHE A 18 -5.89 -2.16 4.40
N ALA A 19 -6.25 -2.39 5.67
CA ALA A 19 -7.63 -2.64 6.05
C ALA A 19 -8.50 -1.38 5.92
N ILE A 20 -7.96 -0.21 6.29
CA ILE A 20 -8.61 1.09 6.11
C ILE A 20 -8.83 1.37 4.61
N LEU A 21 -7.80 1.19 3.79
CA LEU A 21 -7.88 1.34 2.34
C LEU A 21 -8.93 0.42 1.72
N GLU A 22 -8.95 -0.86 2.13
CA GLU A 22 -9.95 -1.82 1.64
C GLU A 22 -11.37 -1.38 1.99
N ARG A 23 -11.59 -0.85 3.20
CA ARG A 23 -12.88 -0.29 3.61
C ARG A 23 -13.27 0.90 2.73
N MET A 24 -12.39 1.89 2.56
CA MET A 24 -12.63 3.07 1.73
C MET A 24 -12.93 2.70 0.27
N ILE A 25 -12.18 1.74 -0.29
CA ILE A 25 -12.45 1.18 -1.62
C ILE A 25 -13.86 0.61 -1.64
N ASN A 26 -14.24 -0.21 -0.67
CA ASN A 26 -15.57 -0.83 -0.62
C ASN A 26 -16.70 0.18 -0.50
N GLU A 27 -16.52 1.24 0.30
CA GLU A 27 -17.46 2.34 0.52
C GLU A 27 -17.55 3.33 -0.67
N ASN A 28 -16.77 3.11 -1.75
CA ASN A 28 -16.65 3.99 -2.92
C ASN A 28 -16.11 5.39 -2.59
N GLU A 29 -15.32 5.52 -1.54
CA GLU A 29 -14.63 6.76 -1.17
C GLU A 29 -13.35 6.92 -2.01
N ILE A 30 -13.50 7.09 -3.33
CA ILE A 30 -12.40 6.94 -4.31
C ILE A 30 -11.25 7.93 -4.09
N GLU A 31 -11.56 9.18 -3.76
CA GLU A 31 -10.54 10.21 -3.52
C GLU A 31 -9.71 9.87 -2.28
N MET A 32 -10.37 9.64 -1.14
CA MET A 32 -9.71 9.25 0.11
C MET A 32 -8.93 7.93 -0.04
N ALA A 33 -9.50 6.93 -0.73
CA ALA A 33 -8.81 5.68 -1.03
C ALA A 33 -7.55 5.89 -1.89
N THR A 34 -7.52 6.90 -2.75
CA THR A 34 -6.34 7.20 -3.60
C THR A 34 -5.21 7.82 -2.78
N GLU A 35 -5.54 8.73 -1.87
CA GLU A 35 -4.58 9.31 -0.92
C GLU A 35 -4.03 8.22 0.01
N GLU A 36 -4.92 7.41 0.58
CA GLU A 36 -4.56 6.31 1.49
C GLU A 36 -3.68 5.26 0.78
N LEU A 37 -3.99 4.89 -0.47
CA LEU A 37 -3.14 3.99 -1.25
C LEU A 37 -1.73 4.57 -1.45
N THR A 38 -1.60 5.88 -1.64
CA THR A 38 -0.31 6.54 -1.80
C THR A 38 0.48 6.50 -0.50
N PHE A 39 -0.18 6.78 0.62
CA PHE A 39 0.41 6.69 1.96
C PHE A 39 0.86 5.26 2.29
N ALA A 40 -0.01 4.27 2.12
CA ALA A 40 0.30 2.86 2.37
C ALA A 40 1.45 2.36 1.48
N LYS A 41 1.57 2.81 0.23
CA LYS A 41 2.72 2.51 -0.66
C LYS A 41 4.03 3.10 -0.14
N MET A 42 4.01 4.33 0.37
CA MET A 42 5.19 4.94 0.97
C MET A 42 5.64 4.16 2.21
N MET A 43 4.70 3.79 3.09
CA MET A 43 4.97 2.95 4.26
C MET A 43 5.53 1.58 3.87
N LEU A 44 4.91 0.88 2.91
CA LEU A 44 5.39 -0.42 2.43
C LEU A 44 6.82 -0.31 1.86
N THR A 45 7.10 0.73 1.09
CA THR A 45 8.44 0.97 0.53
C THR A 45 9.47 1.19 1.63
N SER A 46 9.13 2.00 2.64
CA SER A 46 9.96 2.23 3.81
C SER A 46 10.24 0.94 4.59
N TYR A 47 9.19 0.15 4.84
CA TYR A 47 9.27 -1.12 5.55
C TYR A 47 10.17 -2.14 4.83
N ILE A 48 9.98 -2.31 3.52
CA ILE A 48 10.83 -3.17 2.68
C ILE A 48 12.29 -2.70 2.73
N LYS A 49 12.53 -1.39 2.62
CA LYS A 49 13.88 -0.82 2.67
C LYS A 49 14.54 -1.09 4.01
N LYS A 50 13.82 -0.92 5.13
CA LYS A 50 14.33 -1.22 6.47
C LYS A 50 14.72 -2.69 6.61
N ILE A 51 13.83 -3.61 6.20
CA ILE A 51 14.10 -5.05 6.22
C ILE A 51 15.36 -5.39 5.41
N LYS A 52 15.44 -4.93 4.15
CA LYS A 52 16.60 -5.19 3.28
C LYS A 52 17.89 -4.57 3.79
N THR A 53 17.81 -3.42 4.46
CA THR A 53 18.99 -2.74 5.02
C THR A 53 19.47 -3.45 6.27
N ALA A 54 18.56 -4.05 7.04
CA ALA A 54 18.92 -4.82 8.22
C ALA A 54 19.55 -6.17 7.86
N ASP A 55 19.03 -6.84 6.84
CA ASP A 55 19.58 -8.10 6.36
C ASP A 55 21.00 -7.91 5.81
N GLY A 56 21.98 -8.58 6.41
CA GLY A 56 23.40 -8.42 6.13
C GLY A 56 24.09 -7.29 6.90
N ALA A 57 23.37 -6.47 7.68
CA ALA A 57 23.98 -5.41 8.47
C ALA A 57 24.59 -5.94 9.77
N LYS A 58 25.68 -5.30 10.21
CA LYS A 58 26.36 -5.58 11.47
C LYS A 58 25.68 -4.83 12.62
N ILE A 59 24.52 -5.32 13.04
CA ILE A 59 23.65 -4.67 14.03
C ILE A 59 24.04 -5.09 15.45
N GLY A 60 24.03 -4.14 16.40
CA GLY A 60 24.36 -4.39 17.81
C GLY A 60 25.86 -4.51 18.11
N VAL A 61 26.20 -4.63 19.40
CA VAL A 61 27.59 -4.72 19.89
C VAL A 61 28.29 -5.96 19.34
N ILE A 62 27.59 -7.09 19.30
CA ILE A 62 28.11 -8.37 18.79
C ILE A 62 28.38 -8.30 17.29
N GLY A 63 27.47 -7.76 16.48
CA GLY A 63 27.66 -7.60 15.03
C GLY A 63 28.83 -6.66 14.68
N LYS A 64 29.02 -5.59 15.46
CA LYS A 64 30.15 -4.65 15.28
C LYS A 64 31.51 -5.27 15.64
N ILE A 65 31.58 -6.03 16.74
CA ILE A 65 32.82 -6.62 17.24
C ILE A 65 33.20 -7.88 16.45
N PHE A 66 32.24 -8.79 16.26
CA PHE A 66 32.49 -10.11 15.64
C PHE A 66 32.18 -10.14 14.14
N ARG A 67 31.81 -9.00 13.55
CA ARG A 67 31.49 -8.85 12.12
C ARG A 67 30.42 -9.82 11.62
N HIS A 68 29.61 -10.41 12.50
CA HIS A 68 28.53 -11.29 12.10
C HIS A 68 27.38 -10.48 11.48
N PRO A 69 26.99 -10.79 10.24
CA PRO A 69 25.82 -10.17 9.63
C PRO A 69 24.57 -10.61 10.39
N TYR A 70 23.66 -9.67 10.64
CA TYR A 70 22.31 -9.98 11.07
C TYR A 70 21.54 -10.55 9.87
N HIS A 71 20.80 -11.63 10.10
CA HIS A 71 19.89 -12.18 9.11
C HIS A 71 18.46 -11.94 9.55
N VAL A 72 17.67 -11.32 8.67
CA VAL A 72 16.25 -11.10 8.97
C VAL A 72 15.53 -12.45 8.97
N PRO A 73 14.74 -12.78 10.01
CA PRO A 73 13.94 -13.99 10.03
C PRO A 73 13.00 -14.09 8.82
N GLU A 74 12.89 -15.29 8.22
CA GLU A 74 12.07 -15.53 7.03
C GLU A 74 10.60 -15.11 7.18
N GLU A 75 10.07 -15.11 8.41
CA GLU A 75 8.71 -14.64 8.70
C GLU A 75 8.46 -13.22 8.20
N PHE A 76 9.43 -12.31 8.34
CA PHE A 76 9.29 -10.92 7.89
C PHE A 76 9.32 -10.82 6.37
N MET A 77 10.08 -11.68 5.70
CA MET A 77 10.09 -11.75 4.24
C MET A 77 8.75 -12.27 3.70
N LYS A 78 8.13 -13.26 4.38
CA LYS A 78 6.78 -13.73 4.06
C LYS A 78 5.74 -12.62 4.24
N ILE A 79 5.83 -11.84 5.31
CA ILE A 79 4.97 -10.67 5.56
C ILE A 79 5.11 -9.65 4.42
N VAL A 80 6.34 -9.30 4.02
CA VAL A 80 6.59 -8.39 2.89
C VAL A 80 5.94 -8.89 1.60
N ILE A 81 6.11 -10.17 1.26
CA ILE A 81 5.52 -10.75 0.06
C ILE A 81 3.99 -10.64 0.10
N ALA A 82 3.38 -10.97 1.22
CA ALA A 82 1.93 -10.86 1.42
C ALA A 82 1.44 -9.42 1.28
N MET A 83 2.17 -8.45 1.85
CA MET A 83 1.83 -7.03 1.77
C MET A 83 1.95 -6.47 0.36
N VAL A 84 2.98 -6.85 -0.39
CA VAL A 84 3.13 -6.46 -1.81
C VAL A 84 1.99 -7.05 -2.65
N ALA A 85 1.58 -8.29 -2.38
CA ALA A 85 0.43 -8.89 -3.07
C ALA A 85 -0.88 -8.15 -2.75
N LYS A 86 -1.10 -7.79 -1.47
CA LYS A 86 -2.29 -7.04 -1.03
C LYS A 86 -2.33 -5.63 -1.63
N GLU A 87 -1.21 -4.91 -1.65
CA GLU A 87 -1.09 -3.59 -2.29
C GLU A 87 -1.51 -3.66 -3.76
N LYS A 88 -0.96 -4.62 -4.53
CA LYS A 88 -1.31 -4.81 -5.95
C LYS A 88 -2.80 -5.11 -6.14
N GLN A 89 -3.37 -5.93 -5.26
CA GLN A 89 -4.79 -6.24 -5.29
C GLN A 89 -5.64 -4.98 -5.08
N LEU A 90 -5.36 -4.20 -4.02
CA LEU A 90 -6.10 -2.99 -3.69
C LEU A 90 -5.93 -1.90 -4.76
N SER A 91 -4.71 -1.69 -5.26
CA SER A 91 -4.43 -0.83 -6.42
C SER A 91 -5.31 -1.20 -7.61
N LYS A 92 -5.40 -2.49 -7.96
CA LYS A 92 -6.22 -2.96 -9.09
C LYS A 92 -7.72 -2.74 -8.84
N GLN A 93 -8.19 -2.93 -7.60
CA GLN A 93 -9.59 -2.70 -7.26
C GLN A 93 -9.95 -1.21 -7.35
N LEU A 94 -9.10 -0.34 -6.82
CA LEU A 94 -9.29 1.12 -6.88
C LEU A 94 -9.31 1.63 -8.33
N ASN A 95 -8.34 1.21 -9.16
CA ASN A 95 -8.30 1.59 -10.57
C ASN A 95 -9.58 1.19 -11.31
N LYS A 96 -10.11 -0.02 -11.06
CA LYS A 96 -11.39 -0.44 -11.65
C LYS A 96 -12.56 0.44 -11.21
N LYS A 97 -12.58 0.90 -9.95
CA LYS A 97 -13.63 1.80 -9.47
C LYS A 97 -13.51 3.20 -10.09
N GLN A 98 -12.29 3.74 -10.17
CA GLN A 98 -12.00 5.00 -10.85
C GLN A 98 -12.43 4.97 -12.32
N GLU A 99 -12.06 3.92 -13.06
CA GLU A 99 -12.47 3.75 -14.47
C GLU A 99 -13.99 3.72 -14.63
N LYS A 100 -14.71 3.03 -13.73
CA LYS A 100 -16.18 3.01 -13.74
C LYS A 100 -16.77 4.40 -13.50
N GLN A 101 -16.27 5.12 -12.50
CA GLN A 101 -16.73 6.48 -12.19
C GLN A 101 -16.49 7.42 -13.37
N GLN A 102 -15.29 7.42 -13.95
CA GLN A 102 -14.97 8.25 -15.11
C GLN A 102 -15.86 7.92 -16.32
N ASN A 103 -16.08 6.63 -16.59
CA ASN A 103 -16.95 6.19 -17.67
C ASN A 103 -18.40 6.64 -17.47
N GLN A 104 -18.89 6.67 -16.23
CA GLN A 104 -20.22 7.18 -15.91
C GLN A 104 -20.32 8.68 -16.17
N VAL A 105 -19.37 9.46 -15.66
CA VAL A 105 -19.30 10.92 -15.89
C VAL A 105 -19.24 11.24 -17.39
N ASN A 106 -18.41 10.51 -18.15
CA ASN A 106 -18.29 10.69 -19.60
C ASN A 106 -19.62 10.41 -20.33
N ARG A 107 -20.36 9.38 -19.91
CA ARG A 107 -21.66 9.04 -20.50
C ARG A 107 -22.72 10.10 -20.20
N GLU A 108 -22.76 10.61 -18.98
CA GLU A 108 -23.69 11.68 -18.57
C GLU A 108 -23.39 12.98 -19.32
N ALA A 109 -22.12 13.36 -19.42
CA ALA A 109 -21.70 14.51 -20.22
C ALA A 109 -22.08 14.36 -21.71
N ALA A 110 -21.91 13.17 -22.29
CA ALA A 110 -22.31 12.90 -23.67
C ALA A 110 -23.83 12.99 -23.88
N ARG A 111 -24.63 12.54 -22.91
CA ARG A 111 -26.10 12.68 -22.94
C ARG A 111 -26.51 14.14 -22.89
N ASN A 112 -25.95 14.92 -21.97
CA ASN A 112 -26.25 16.34 -21.81
C ASN A 112 -25.89 17.16 -23.07
N ARG A 113 -24.79 16.81 -23.74
CA ARG A 113 -24.42 17.42 -25.03
C ARG A 113 -25.42 17.11 -26.16
N ARG A 114 -26.04 15.91 -26.15
CA ARG A 114 -27.05 15.54 -27.16
C ARG A 114 -28.39 16.23 -26.89
N THR A 115 -28.83 16.31 -25.64
CA THR A 115 -30.10 16.98 -25.28
C THR A 115 -30.02 18.49 -25.45
N GLY A 116 -28.91 19.12 -25.07
CA GLY A 116 -28.70 20.56 -25.28
C GLY A 116 -28.60 20.98 -26.76
N LYS A 117 -28.22 20.06 -27.66
CA LYS A 117 -28.21 20.31 -29.11
C LYS A 117 -29.60 20.24 -29.77
N ASN A 118 -30.56 19.58 -29.12
CA ASN A 118 -31.93 19.43 -29.61
C ASN A 118 -32.90 20.45 -28.99
N ALA A 119 -32.42 21.32 -28.09
CA ALA A 119 -33.20 22.34 -27.39
C ALA A 119 -32.97 23.77 -27.92
N ASN A 120 -32.08 23.92 -28.92
CA ASN A 120 -31.88 25.12 -29.74
C ASN A 120 -32.28 24.83 -31.18
#